data_AF-A0A0F8YLL9-F1
#
_entry.id   AF-A0A0F8YLL9-F1
#
_cell.length_a   1.000
_cell.length_b   1.000
_cell.length_c   1.000
_cell.angle_alpha   90.00
_cell.angle_beta   90.00
_cell.angle_gamma   90.00
#
_symmetry.space_group_name_H-M   'P 1'
#
loop_
_entity.id
_entity.type
_entity.pdbx_description
1 polymer ?
#
loop_
_entity_poly.entity_id
_entity_poly.type
_entity_poly.pdbx_seq_one_letter_code
_entity_poly.pdbx_strand_id
1 'polypeptide(L)'
;HHVDTVGIGRMGRVDMHHREEHAVHRVDGMVSSSVGTRNLSITAGVLYEGISRHTTSPFTTPNSGTADDTEANTLHDADGGFATTDVGKTVHNTTDDTYAEVTAFVDSGQLTLTADIFISGENYDLDSFTYWYTTDSGSTWTEVRGATAISNTQYNNIASGLVNLTANRYGVHWVYMEVDGEHFHVLYGQGNYKINEAEEATPPSISPNIVNQYCALIAKIIVQQGTDTLNIMFPWTTVFTSSFATDHGSLGGLADDDHLQYIKDSEFTAADEIIVGTGSGTFGQVTLGASEFLAKKAAGAATNVTAAEAMAVLSGSAGANFSMNTKKITALVDPTSN
;
A
#
# COMPACT_ATOMS: atom_id res chain seq x y z
N HIS A 1 -2.49 -28.12 56.34
CA HIS A 1 -3.42 -28.27 55.21
C HIS A 1 -3.04 -27.21 54.21
N HIS A 2 -2.41 -27.60 53.10
CA HIS A 2 -1.95 -26.68 52.06
C HIS A 2 -3.18 -26.26 51.24
N VAL A 3 -3.75 -25.09 51.54
CA VAL A 3 -4.98 -24.59 50.88
C VAL A 3 -4.65 -23.40 49.98
N ASP A 4 -3.50 -23.44 49.31
CA ASP A 4 -3.15 -22.41 48.30
C ASP A 4 -2.88 -23.03 46.92
N THR A 5 -3.19 -24.31 46.76
CA THR A 5 -3.08 -24.99 45.46
C THR A 5 -4.48 -25.24 44.94
N VAL A 6 -4.73 -24.71 43.74
CA VAL A 6 -5.91 -24.92 42.88
C VAL A 6 -7.11 -24.01 43.18
N GLY A 7 -7.11 -22.82 42.57
CA GLY A 7 -8.27 -21.94 42.51
C GLY A 7 -7.92 -20.59 41.92
N ILE A 8 -8.89 -19.96 41.25
CA ILE A 8 -8.87 -18.69 40.51
C ILE A 8 -8.21 -17.48 41.24
N GLY A 9 -7.82 -17.63 42.50
CA GLY A 9 -7.27 -16.60 43.40
C GLY A 9 -5.79 -16.24 43.19
N ARG A 10 -5.05 -16.86 42.27
CA ARG A 10 -3.74 -16.33 41.81
C ARG A 10 -3.83 -15.32 40.66
N MET A 11 -5.01 -15.14 40.04
CA MET A 11 -5.26 -14.06 39.06
C MET A 11 -5.45 -12.68 39.73
N GLY A 12 -4.67 -12.37 40.77
CA GLY A 12 -5.10 -11.41 41.79
C GLY A 12 -4.35 -10.08 41.90
N ARG A 13 -3.30 -9.81 41.09
CA ARG A 13 -2.72 -8.44 41.02
C ARG A 13 -1.70 -8.25 39.91
N VAL A 14 -0.77 -9.19 39.73
CA VAL A 14 0.33 -9.03 38.74
C VAL A 14 -0.10 -9.44 37.32
N ASP A 15 -1.04 -10.39 37.23
CA ASP A 15 -1.64 -10.87 35.97
C ASP A 15 -2.86 -10.02 35.54
N MET A 16 -3.30 -9.09 36.39
CA MET A 16 -4.34 -8.10 36.09
C MET A 16 -3.70 -6.81 35.59
N HIS A 17 -2.60 -6.36 36.23
CA HIS A 17 -1.86 -5.16 35.81
C HIS A 17 -1.21 -5.31 34.42
N HIS A 18 -0.76 -6.51 34.02
CA HIS A 18 -0.26 -6.76 32.65
C HIS A 18 -1.38 -6.99 31.62
N ARG A 19 -2.61 -7.32 32.04
CA ARG A 19 -3.77 -7.44 31.15
C ARG A 19 -4.50 -6.11 30.95
N GLU A 20 -4.42 -5.19 31.90
CA GLU A 20 -5.00 -3.83 31.82
C GLU A 20 -4.15 -2.85 30.98
N GLU A 21 -2.86 -3.14 30.73
CA GLU A 21 -2.02 -2.37 29.80
C GLU A 21 -2.20 -2.75 28.32
N HIS A 22 -3.05 -3.74 28.03
CA HIS A 22 -3.20 -4.26 26.67
C HIS A 22 -4.17 -3.39 25.84
N ALA A 23 -3.73 -2.95 24.67
CA ALA A 23 -4.55 -2.18 23.74
C ALA A 23 -5.85 -2.92 23.37
N VAL A 24 -6.89 -2.14 23.02
CA VAL A 24 -8.18 -2.66 22.58
C VAL A 24 -7.95 -3.66 21.43
N HIS A 25 -8.50 -4.87 21.56
CA HIS A 25 -8.36 -5.90 20.54
C HIS A 25 -9.71 -6.47 20.10
N ARG A 26 -9.82 -6.70 18.79
CA ARG A 26 -10.96 -7.34 18.16
C ARG A 26 -10.89 -8.85 18.32
N VAL A 27 -12.01 -9.45 18.74
CA VAL A 27 -12.15 -10.91 18.91
C VAL A 27 -13.00 -11.52 17.80
N ASP A 28 -14.10 -10.87 17.43
CA ASP A 28 -15.03 -11.38 16.42
C ASP A 28 -15.75 -10.25 15.67
N GLY A 29 -16.31 -10.53 14.50
CA GLY A 29 -17.08 -9.57 13.71
C GLY A 29 -16.28 -8.37 13.18
N MET A 30 -16.89 -7.17 13.10
CA MET A 30 -16.27 -5.96 12.53
C MET A 30 -15.70 -6.15 11.13
N VAL A 31 -16.41 -6.90 10.28
CA VAL A 31 -16.02 -7.11 8.89
C VAL A 31 -16.52 -5.95 8.06
N SER A 32 -15.60 -5.12 7.59
CA SER A 32 -15.88 -4.00 6.68
C SER A 32 -16.08 -4.48 5.24
N SER A 33 -17.08 -3.93 4.55
CA SER A 33 -17.40 -4.21 3.16
C SER A 33 -17.81 -2.92 2.44
N SER A 34 -17.61 -2.88 1.12
CA SER A 34 -18.05 -1.74 0.32
C SER A 34 -19.54 -1.87 -0.02
N VAL A 35 -20.29 -0.79 0.17
CA VAL A 35 -21.67 -0.66 -0.27
C VAL A 35 -21.83 0.67 -1.03
N GLY A 36 -22.82 0.76 -1.90
CA GLY A 36 -23.09 1.98 -2.66
C GLY A 36 -21.86 2.52 -3.39
N THR A 37 -21.59 3.81 -3.21
CA THR A 37 -20.50 4.54 -3.87
C THR A 37 -19.45 4.93 -2.84
N ARG A 38 -18.45 4.07 -2.64
CA ARG A 38 -17.35 4.24 -1.67
C ARG A 38 -17.81 4.30 -0.21
N ASN A 39 -19.02 3.83 0.06
CA ASN A 39 -19.56 3.75 1.40
C ASN A 39 -19.22 2.40 2.04
N LEU A 40 -19.38 2.29 3.36
CA LEU A 40 -18.93 1.15 4.15
C LEU A 40 -20.09 0.50 4.90
N SER A 41 -20.15 -0.82 4.88
CA SER A 41 -20.94 -1.61 5.82
C SER A 41 -20.00 -2.42 6.71
N ILE A 42 -20.15 -2.30 8.02
CA ILE A 42 -19.34 -2.97 9.04
C ILE A 42 -20.29 -3.85 9.86
N THR A 43 -20.03 -5.15 9.91
CA THR A 43 -20.84 -6.05 10.72
C THR A 43 -20.62 -5.78 12.22
N ALA A 44 -21.63 -6.07 13.03
CA ALA A 44 -21.47 -6.15 14.48
C ALA A 44 -20.27 -7.03 14.88
N GLY A 45 -19.69 -6.78 16.04
CA GLY A 45 -18.52 -7.51 16.51
C GLY A 45 -18.27 -7.37 18.01
N VAL A 46 -17.12 -7.90 18.44
CA VAL A 46 -16.71 -7.90 19.85
C VAL A 46 -15.29 -7.37 19.99
N LEU A 47 -15.13 -6.35 20.82
CA LEU A 47 -13.85 -5.80 21.27
C LEU A 47 -13.61 -6.16 22.74
N TYR A 48 -12.34 -6.22 23.11
CA TYR A 48 -11.93 -6.31 24.51
C TYR A 48 -10.90 -5.24 24.85
N GLU A 49 -11.14 -4.54 25.94
CA GLU A 49 -10.18 -3.67 26.62
C GLU A 49 -9.80 -4.36 27.94
N GLY A 50 -8.61 -4.95 27.99
CA GLY A 50 -8.24 -5.87 29.07
C GLY A 50 -9.22 -7.03 29.22
N ILE A 51 -10.01 -7.02 30.31
CA ILE A 51 -11.06 -8.02 30.59
C ILE A 51 -12.48 -7.53 30.30
N SER A 52 -12.64 -6.25 29.94
CA SER A 52 -13.93 -5.65 29.62
C SER A 52 -14.32 -6.03 28.20
N ARG A 53 -15.52 -6.61 28.05
CA ARG A 53 -16.08 -6.99 26.75
C ARG A 53 -16.98 -5.88 26.25
N HIS A 54 -16.77 -5.46 25.02
CA HIS A 54 -17.57 -4.46 24.31
C HIS A 54 -18.17 -5.10 23.06
N THR A 55 -19.45 -4.83 22.78
CA THR A 55 -20.13 -5.27 21.57
C THR A 55 -20.37 -4.07 20.68
N THR A 56 -20.11 -4.21 19.38
CA THR A 56 -20.35 -3.14 18.42
C THR A 56 -21.64 -3.37 17.67
N SER A 57 -22.37 -2.30 17.40
CA SER A 57 -23.54 -2.34 16.52
C SER A 57 -23.12 -2.47 15.05
N PRO A 58 -23.97 -3.03 14.18
CA PRO A 58 -23.70 -2.99 12.75
C PRO A 58 -23.81 -1.54 12.24
N PHE A 59 -22.93 -1.19 11.30
CA PHE A 59 -22.84 0.14 10.74
C PHE A 59 -22.98 0.08 9.23
N THR A 60 -23.72 0.99 8.59
CA THR A 60 -23.80 1.04 7.13
C THR A 60 -23.92 2.47 6.65
N THR A 61 -22.96 2.95 5.87
CA THR A 61 -23.03 4.26 5.21
C THR A 61 -23.50 4.12 3.76
N PRO A 62 -24.12 5.16 3.17
CA PRO A 62 -24.79 6.23 3.90
C PRO A 62 -26.13 5.67 4.45
N ASN A 63 -26.40 5.87 5.72
CA ASN A 63 -27.76 5.79 6.24
C ASN A 63 -28.19 7.24 6.45
N SER A 64 -28.79 7.85 5.42
CA SER A 64 -29.03 9.30 5.34
C SER A 64 -30.23 9.57 4.46
N GLY A 65 -30.96 10.64 4.74
CA GLY A 65 -32.17 10.99 4.00
C GLY A 65 -32.62 12.42 4.21
N THR A 66 -33.91 12.65 4.00
CA THR A 66 -34.57 13.94 4.22
C THR A 66 -35.80 13.72 5.08
N ALA A 67 -35.97 14.50 6.14
CA ALA A 67 -37.16 14.41 6.98
C ALA A 67 -38.40 14.84 6.17
N ASP A 68 -39.44 14.03 6.19
CA ASP A 68 -40.68 14.27 5.46
C ASP A 68 -41.67 15.15 6.24
N ASP A 69 -41.64 15.06 7.57
CA ASP A 69 -42.63 15.67 8.47
C ASP A 69 -42.00 16.33 9.69
N THR A 70 -42.78 17.16 10.40
CA THR A 70 -42.39 17.86 11.62
C THR A 70 -43.19 17.36 12.80
N GLU A 71 -42.55 16.59 13.67
CA GLU A 71 -43.12 16.12 14.92
C GLU A 71 -42.04 16.12 16.01
N ALA A 72 -42.39 16.61 17.20
CA ALA A 72 -41.44 16.73 18.29
C ALA A 72 -40.78 15.39 18.61
N ASN A 73 -39.45 15.41 18.78
CA ASN A 73 -38.64 14.24 19.14
C ASN A 73 -38.81 13.06 18.17
N THR A 74 -39.09 13.31 16.90
CA THR A 74 -39.37 12.25 15.92
C THR A 74 -38.69 12.56 14.61
N LEU A 75 -38.11 11.54 13.97
CA LEU A 75 -37.68 11.60 12.58
C LEU A 75 -38.65 10.77 11.74
N HIS A 76 -39.31 11.46 10.79
CA HIS A 76 -40.14 10.86 9.76
C HIS A 76 -39.41 10.90 8.44
N ASP A 77 -39.26 9.76 7.78
CA ASP A 77 -38.75 9.65 6.40
C ASP A 77 -39.33 8.37 5.80
N ALA A 78 -40.35 8.49 4.95
CA ALA A 78 -41.07 7.33 4.42
C ALA A 78 -40.17 6.38 3.60
N ASP A 79 -39.06 6.87 3.05
CA ASP A 79 -38.04 6.10 2.34
C ASP A 79 -36.72 5.93 3.11
N GLY A 80 -36.67 6.33 4.38
CA GLY A 80 -35.49 6.26 5.24
C GLY A 80 -34.98 4.83 5.50
N GLY A 81 -35.84 3.83 5.36
CA GLY A 81 -35.45 2.42 5.42
C GLY A 81 -34.92 2.00 6.81
N PHE A 82 -35.40 2.67 7.86
CA PHE A 82 -34.94 2.46 9.24
C PHE A 82 -35.15 1.02 9.71
N ALA A 83 -34.34 0.60 10.68
CA ALA A 83 -34.38 -0.72 11.26
C ALA A 83 -34.28 -0.68 12.80
N THR A 84 -34.66 -1.79 13.46
CA THR A 84 -34.49 -1.93 14.91
C THR A 84 -33.04 -1.80 15.38
N THR A 85 -32.08 -2.00 14.47
CA THR A 85 -30.64 -1.84 14.73
C THR A 85 -30.19 -0.39 14.80
N ASP A 86 -31.05 0.57 14.42
CA ASP A 86 -30.74 2.00 14.50
C ASP A 86 -31.04 2.59 15.88
N VAL A 87 -31.73 1.84 16.75
CA VAL A 87 -31.95 2.23 18.15
C VAL A 87 -30.62 2.27 18.89
N GLY A 88 -30.39 3.37 19.60
CA GLY A 88 -29.14 3.71 20.29
C GLY A 88 -28.16 4.50 19.43
N LYS A 89 -28.37 4.61 18.11
CA LYS A 89 -27.51 5.42 17.25
C LYS A 89 -27.75 6.90 17.46
N THR A 90 -26.72 7.71 17.17
CA THR A 90 -26.85 9.16 17.07
C THR A 90 -27.28 9.51 15.65
N VAL A 91 -28.43 10.18 15.52
CA VAL A 91 -28.83 10.84 14.29
C VAL A 91 -28.34 12.29 14.31
N HIS A 92 -27.82 12.73 13.18
CA HIS A 92 -27.31 14.07 12.96
C HIS A 92 -28.20 14.79 11.94
N ASN A 93 -28.79 15.90 12.33
CA ASN A 93 -29.40 16.85 11.40
C ASN A 93 -28.30 17.71 10.77
N THR A 94 -28.01 17.40 9.52
CA THR A 94 -26.96 18.07 8.72
C THR A 94 -27.34 19.47 8.28
N THR A 95 -28.62 19.85 8.35
CA THR A 95 -29.08 21.21 8.01
C THR A 95 -28.72 22.20 9.11
N ASP A 96 -28.87 21.79 10.37
CA ASP A 96 -28.74 22.67 11.53
C ASP A 96 -27.54 22.32 12.45
N ASP A 97 -26.77 21.27 12.14
CA ASP A 97 -25.67 20.74 12.95
C ASP A 97 -26.11 20.41 14.39
N THR A 98 -27.25 19.71 14.48
CA THR A 98 -27.83 19.25 15.75
C THR A 98 -27.91 17.73 15.78
N TYR A 99 -27.89 17.16 17.00
CA TYR A 99 -27.75 15.72 17.21
C TYR A 99 -28.79 15.23 18.21
N ALA A 100 -29.30 14.03 17.99
CA ALA A 100 -30.17 13.33 18.91
C ALA A 100 -29.89 11.82 18.87
N GLU A 101 -30.24 11.11 19.93
CA GLU A 101 -30.11 9.65 20.00
C GLU A 101 -31.45 9.01 19.64
N VAL A 102 -31.42 7.92 18.88
CA VAL A 102 -32.60 7.13 18.52
C VAL A 102 -33.01 6.27 19.70
N THR A 103 -34.12 6.62 20.35
CA THR A 103 -34.64 5.92 21.54
C THR A 103 -35.57 4.76 21.20
N ALA A 104 -36.23 4.81 20.04
CA ALA A 104 -37.12 3.74 19.60
C ALA A 104 -37.25 3.68 18.07
N PHE A 105 -37.37 2.46 17.56
CA PHE A 105 -37.81 2.17 16.20
C PHE A 105 -39.32 1.96 16.22
N VAL A 106 -40.07 2.73 15.43
CA VAL A 106 -41.51 2.56 15.29
C VAL A 106 -41.80 1.69 14.06
N ASP A 107 -41.32 2.14 12.90
CA ASP A 107 -41.36 1.40 11.64
C ASP A 107 -40.25 1.89 10.68
N SER A 108 -40.21 1.36 9.46
CA SER A 108 -39.16 1.66 8.48
C SER A 108 -39.12 3.11 8.01
N GLY A 109 -40.10 3.94 8.37
CA GLY A 109 -40.08 5.36 8.07
C GLY A 109 -40.20 6.27 9.29
N GLN A 110 -40.12 5.71 10.50
CA GLN A 110 -40.22 6.51 11.73
C GLN A 110 -39.30 6.04 12.85
N LEU A 111 -38.56 7.00 13.42
CA LEU A 111 -37.73 6.86 14.62
C LEU A 111 -38.15 7.86 15.70
N THR A 112 -38.09 7.44 16.97
CA THR A 112 -38.25 8.34 18.14
C THR A 112 -36.88 8.76 18.64
N LEU A 113 -36.71 10.05 18.93
CA LEU A 113 -35.44 10.69 19.28
C LEU A 113 -35.43 11.23 20.72
N THR A 114 -34.25 11.53 21.26
CA THR A 114 -34.11 12.18 22.58
C THR A 114 -34.41 13.67 22.58
N ALA A 115 -34.36 14.32 21.41
CA ALA A 115 -34.55 15.75 21.26
C ALA A 115 -35.30 16.10 19.97
N ASP A 116 -35.96 17.25 19.99
CA ASP A 116 -36.67 17.83 18.86
C ASP A 116 -35.67 18.57 17.98
N ILE A 117 -35.23 17.90 16.91
CA ILE A 117 -34.18 18.39 16.03
C ILE A 117 -34.58 18.39 14.55
N PHE A 118 -35.80 18.02 14.17
CA PHE A 118 -36.19 17.90 12.76
C PHE A 118 -37.45 18.69 12.40
N ILE A 119 -37.36 19.38 11.27
CA ILE A 119 -38.48 19.96 10.52
C ILE A 119 -38.52 19.30 9.13
N SER A 120 -39.70 19.30 8.49
CA SER A 120 -39.88 18.77 7.14
C SER A 120 -38.94 19.47 6.15
N GLY A 121 -38.23 18.67 5.36
CA GLY A 121 -37.25 19.09 4.36
C GLY A 121 -35.80 19.12 4.85
N GLU A 122 -35.51 18.84 6.12
CA GLU A 122 -34.14 18.84 6.66
C GLU A 122 -33.41 17.52 6.38
N ASN A 123 -32.12 17.61 6.11
CA ASN A 123 -31.30 16.44 5.77
C ASN A 123 -30.66 15.81 7.02
N TYR A 124 -30.56 14.48 7.05
CA TYR A 124 -29.96 13.76 8.16
C TYR A 124 -28.97 12.68 7.74
N ASP A 125 -28.09 12.31 8.67
CA ASP A 125 -27.31 11.08 8.64
C ASP A 125 -27.43 10.32 9.98
N LEU A 126 -27.58 9.01 9.92
CA LEU A 126 -27.66 8.05 11.05
C LEU A 126 -26.36 7.28 11.22
N ASP A 127 -25.66 7.04 10.11
CA ASP A 127 -24.40 6.30 10.07
C ASP A 127 -23.41 7.17 9.29
N SER A 128 -22.57 7.89 10.03
CA SER A 128 -21.41 8.62 9.53
C SER A 128 -20.17 8.38 10.39
N PHE A 129 -19.00 8.57 9.79
CA PHE A 129 -17.73 8.37 10.46
C PHE A 129 -16.92 9.65 10.51
N THR A 130 -15.94 9.68 11.40
CA THR A 130 -15.05 10.84 11.54
C THR A 130 -13.75 10.59 10.79
N TYR A 131 -13.43 11.50 9.87
CA TYR A 131 -12.15 11.54 9.18
C TYR A 131 -11.12 12.34 9.98
N TRP A 132 -9.87 11.87 9.97
CA TRP A 132 -8.76 12.53 10.66
C TRP A 132 -7.60 12.82 9.72
N TYR A 133 -7.07 14.05 9.80
CA TYR A 133 -5.84 14.46 9.12
C TYR A 133 -5.04 15.47 9.95
N THR A 134 -3.81 15.78 9.56
CA THR A 134 -2.92 16.71 10.28
C THR A 134 -2.21 17.63 9.29
N THR A 135 -1.87 18.83 9.73
CA THR A 135 -1.16 19.82 8.92
C THR A 135 0.23 20.14 9.48
N ASP A 136 0.59 19.61 10.65
CA ASP A 136 1.73 20.01 11.46
C ASP A 136 2.50 18.81 12.03
N SER A 137 2.67 17.79 11.19
CA SER A 137 3.37 16.54 11.49
C SER A 137 2.78 15.78 12.68
N GLY A 138 1.46 15.88 12.86
CA GLY A 138 0.71 15.17 13.91
C GLY A 138 0.73 15.86 15.27
N SER A 139 1.15 17.14 15.34
CA SER A 139 1.06 17.93 16.56
C SER A 139 -0.40 18.30 16.87
N THR A 140 -1.18 18.57 15.83
CA THR A 140 -2.61 18.83 15.87
C THR A 140 -3.31 17.93 14.86
N TRP A 141 -4.44 17.37 15.28
CA TRP A 141 -5.30 16.56 14.43
C TRP A 141 -6.62 17.29 14.19
N THR A 142 -6.97 17.41 12.91
CA THR A 142 -8.25 17.97 12.49
C THR A 142 -9.24 16.83 12.26
N GLU A 143 -10.38 16.92 12.92
CA GLU A 143 -11.53 16.04 12.69
C GLU A 143 -12.45 16.59 11.59
N VAL A 144 -12.99 15.68 10.79
CA VAL A 144 -14.04 15.93 9.80
C VAL A 144 -15.16 14.95 10.09
N ARG A 145 -16.20 15.42 10.77
CA ARG A 145 -17.36 14.63 11.17
C ARG A 145 -18.36 14.51 10.01
N GLY A 146 -19.31 13.57 10.11
CA GLY A 146 -20.38 13.42 9.11
C GLY A 146 -19.93 12.80 7.79
N ALA A 147 -18.73 12.20 7.71
CA ALA A 147 -18.28 11.59 6.47
C ALA A 147 -19.02 10.26 6.23
N THR A 148 -19.57 10.07 5.04
CA THR A 148 -20.29 8.84 4.68
C THR A 148 -19.59 8.00 3.62
N ALA A 149 -18.58 8.55 2.93
CA ALA A 149 -17.88 7.88 1.83
C ALA A 149 -16.35 8.04 1.95
N ILE A 150 -15.61 6.98 1.62
CA ILE A 150 -14.15 6.97 1.65
C ILE A 150 -13.59 7.86 0.54
N SER A 151 -12.80 8.89 0.87
CA SER A 151 -12.17 9.81 -0.10
C SER A 151 -11.36 9.08 -1.17
N ASN A 152 -11.64 9.31 -2.46
CA ASN A 152 -10.81 8.85 -3.57
C ASN A 152 -10.02 9.99 -4.25
N THR A 153 -10.01 11.19 -3.68
CA THR A 153 -9.42 12.38 -4.31
C THR A 153 -8.20 12.89 -3.57
N GLN A 154 -8.08 12.62 -2.27
CA GLN A 154 -7.08 13.26 -1.41
C GLN A 154 -6.36 12.26 -0.50
N TYR A 155 -5.11 12.61 -0.16
CA TYR A 155 -4.31 11.99 0.89
C TYR A 155 -3.84 13.06 1.88
N ASN A 156 -3.34 12.66 3.04
CA ASN A 156 -2.86 13.56 4.06
C ASN A 156 -1.35 13.81 3.94
N ASN A 157 -0.96 14.96 3.39
CA ASN A 157 0.42 15.41 3.53
C ASN A 157 0.60 16.00 4.92
N ILE A 158 1.33 15.28 5.77
CA ILE A 158 1.47 15.62 7.19
C ILE A 158 2.02 17.03 7.47
N ALA A 159 2.68 17.67 6.50
CA ALA A 159 3.22 19.03 6.65
C ALA A 159 2.31 20.14 6.10
N SER A 160 1.26 19.79 5.35
CA SER A 160 0.40 20.78 4.68
C SER A 160 -1.10 20.44 4.68
N GLY A 161 -1.50 19.29 5.24
CA GLY A 161 -2.88 18.83 5.24
C GLY A 161 -3.28 18.02 4.02
N LEU A 162 -4.56 18.09 3.68
CA LEU A 162 -5.14 17.33 2.57
C LEU A 162 -4.64 17.85 1.22
N VAL A 163 -4.09 16.95 0.41
CA VAL A 163 -3.57 17.22 -0.93
C VAL A 163 -4.20 16.25 -1.92
N ASN A 164 -4.46 16.72 -3.14
CA ASN A 164 -5.03 15.88 -4.19
C ASN A 164 -4.07 14.76 -4.60
N LEU A 165 -4.63 13.55 -4.74
CA LEU A 165 -3.99 12.44 -5.42
C LEU A 165 -3.77 12.80 -6.88
N THR A 166 -2.61 12.40 -7.42
CA THR A 166 -2.36 12.54 -8.86
C THR A 166 -3.05 11.40 -9.62
N ALA A 167 -3.26 11.58 -10.93
CA ALA A 167 -3.85 10.53 -11.77
C ALA A 167 -3.09 9.19 -11.62
N ASN A 168 -3.84 8.08 -11.60
CA ASN A 168 -3.32 6.71 -11.42
C ASN A 168 -2.58 6.47 -10.10
N ARG A 169 -2.90 7.24 -9.05
CA ARG A 169 -2.42 6.99 -7.69
C ARG A 169 -3.55 6.54 -6.78
N TYR A 170 -3.17 5.97 -5.65
CA TYR A 170 -4.06 5.33 -4.70
C TYR A 170 -3.99 6.04 -3.35
N GLY A 171 -5.16 6.32 -2.79
CA GLY A 171 -5.33 6.72 -1.41
C GLY A 171 -5.42 5.47 -0.52
N VAL A 172 -4.80 5.55 0.66
CA VAL A 172 -4.94 4.54 1.71
C VAL A 172 -5.76 5.16 2.84
N HIS A 173 -6.66 4.40 3.45
CA HIS A 173 -7.46 4.82 4.60
C HIS A 173 -7.44 3.73 5.67
N TRP A 174 -7.25 4.15 6.90
CA TRP A 174 -7.15 3.24 8.04
C TRP A 174 -8.40 3.38 8.89
N VAL A 175 -9.17 2.31 9.00
CA VAL A 175 -10.45 2.30 9.71
C VAL A 175 -10.24 1.72 11.11
N TYR A 176 -10.64 2.48 12.10
CA TYR A 176 -10.51 2.14 13.52
C TYR A 176 -11.89 2.16 14.17
N MET A 177 -12.23 1.08 14.85
CA MET A 177 -13.47 0.99 15.64
C MET A 177 -13.20 1.45 17.06
N GLU A 178 -14.01 2.37 17.58
CA GLU A 178 -13.92 2.81 18.96
C GLU A 178 -14.48 1.74 19.91
N VAL A 179 -13.98 1.74 21.15
CA VAL A 179 -14.35 0.77 22.18
C VAL A 179 -15.81 0.89 22.63
N ASP A 180 -16.46 2.03 22.37
CA ASP A 180 -17.90 2.21 22.59
C ASP A 180 -18.73 1.29 21.66
N GLY A 181 -18.19 0.93 20.49
CA GLY A 181 -18.85 0.12 19.49
C GLY A 181 -19.95 0.83 18.71
N GLU A 182 -20.04 2.16 18.83
CA GLU A 182 -21.02 3.03 18.18
C GLU A 182 -20.36 3.95 17.15
N HIS A 183 -19.10 4.32 17.37
CA HIS A 183 -18.36 5.20 16.47
C HIS A 183 -17.17 4.49 15.84
N PHE A 184 -16.83 4.91 14.62
CA PHE A 184 -15.57 4.55 14.01
C PHE A 184 -14.90 5.76 13.37
N HIS A 185 -13.58 5.68 13.34
CA HIS A 185 -12.69 6.74 12.88
C HIS A 185 -11.91 6.27 11.67
N VAL A 186 -11.75 7.16 10.70
CA VAL A 186 -10.95 6.89 9.51
C VAL A 186 -9.79 7.86 9.45
N LEU A 187 -8.57 7.32 9.43
CA LEU A 187 -7.36 8.10 9.30
C LEU A 187 -6.92 8.11 7.84
N TYR A 188 -6.70 9.30 7.28
CA TYR A 188 -6.12 9.42 5.94
C TYR A 188 -4.69 8.86 5.90
N GLY A 189 -4.40 8.07 4.88
CA GLY A 189 -3.05 7.65 4.52
C GLY A 189 -2.19 8.84 4.12
N GLN A 190 -0.89 8.71 4.34
CA GLN A 190 0.03 9.85 4.33
C GLN A 190 0.81 10.02 3.01
N GLY A 191 0.38 9.37 1.93
CA GLY A 191 1.11 9.35 0.68
C GLY A 191 0.25 9.28 -0.57
N ASN A 192 0.86 9.68 -1.68
CA ASN A 192 0.33 9.61 -3.03
C ASN A 192 0.85 8.33 -3.72
N TYR A 193 0.27 7.18 -3.38
CA TYR A 193 0.89 5.88 -3.61
C TYR A 193 0.66 5.32 -5.02
N LYS A 194 1.63 4.58 -5.56
CA LYS A 194 1.37 3.54 -6.57
C LYS A 194 0.66 2.35 -5.90
N ILE A 195 0.10 1.44 -6.68
CA ILE A 195 -0.66 0.30 -6.13
C ILE A 195 0.18 -0.56 -5.16
N ASN A 196 1.41 -0.90 -5.52
CA ASN A 196 2.33 -1.67 -4.69
C ASN A 196 2.68 -0.92 -3.39
N GLU A 197 3.00 0.38 -3.50
CA GLU A 197 3.28 1.23 -2.34
C GLU A 197 2.05 1.33 -1.41
N ALA A 198 0.84 1.36 -1.98
CA ALA A 198 -0.41 1.41 -1.22
C ALA A 198 -0.66 0.10 -0.48
N GLU A 199 -0.37 -1.05 -1.09
CA GLU A 199 -0.47 -2.37 -0.45
C GLU A 199 0.53 -2.54 0.69
N GLU A 200 1.74 -2.00 0.54
CA GLU A 200 2.81 -2.05 1.55
C GLU A 200 2.70 -0.98 2.64
N ALA A 201 1.91 0.08 2.43
CA ALA A 201 1.73 1.14 3.42
C ALA A 201 1.32 0.55 4.77
N THR A 202 2.00 0.95 5.84
CA THR A 202 1.66 0.59 7.22
C THR A 202 0.78 1.67 7.84
N PRO A 203 0.06 1.37 8.94
CA PRO A 203 -0.62 2.39 9.72
C PRO A 203 0.33 3.56 10.04
N PRO A 204 -0.15 4.82 10.01
CA PRO A 204 0.65 5.97 10.37
C PRO A 204 1.32 5.79 11.73
N SER A 205 2.61 6.11 11.80
CA SER A 205 3.38 6.06 13.05
C SER A 205 3.01 7.16 14.05
N ILE A 206 2.32 8.19 13.55
CA ILE A 206 1.72 9.27 14.34
C ILE A 206 0.24 9.29 14.00
N SER A 207 -0.59 9.25 15.03
CA SER A 207 -2.04 9.12 14.96
C SER A 207 -2.70 9.92 16.08
N PRO A 208 -3.98 10.32 15.93
CA PRO A 208 -4.74 10.95 16.99
C PRO A 208 -4.73 10.11 18.28
N ASN A 209 -4.77 10.77 19.44
CA ASN A 209 -4.83 10.08 20.73
C ASN A 209 -6.05 9.15 20.83
N ILE A 210 -7.22 9.57 20.31
CA ILE A 210 -8.45 8.78 20.30
C ILE A 210 -8.25 7.44 19.61
N VAL A 211 -7.60 7.45 18.45
CA VAL A 211 -7.31 6.25 17.66
C VAL A 211 -6.31 5.33 18.36
N ASN A 212 -5.29 5.88 19.01
CA ASN A 212 -4.25 5.09 19.66
C ASN A 212 -4.68 4.51 21.01
N GLN A 213 -5.56 5.20 21.74
CA GLN A 213 -5.88 4.84 23.13
C GLN A 213 -7.22 4.10 23.25
N TYR A 214 -8.20 4.41 22.40
CA TYR A 214 -9.58 3.95 22.59
C TYR A 214 -10.12 3.16 21.40
N CYS A 215 -9.31 2.89 20.37
CA CYS A 215 -9.77 2.22 19.17
C CYS A 215 -8.94 0.98 18.81
N ALA A 216 -9.55 0.07 18.06
CA ALA A 216 -8.87 -1.05 17.41
C ALA A 216 -8.86 -0.87 15.89
N LEU A 217 -7.73 -1.15 15.23
CA LEU A 217 -7.64 -1.16 13.77
C LEU A 217 -8.47 -2.32 13.21
N ILE A 218 -9.44 -2.01 12.35
CA ILE A 218 -10.34 -3.02 11.76
C ILE A 218 -10.17 -3.21 10.26
N ALA A 219 -9.73 -2.19 9.53
CA ALA A 219 -9.51 -2.33 8.09
C ALA A 219 -8.46 -1.36 7.55
N LYS A 220 -7.84 -1.78 6.46
CA LYS A 220 -7.10 -0.93 5.52
C LYS A 220 -7.89 -0.88 4.23
N ILE A 221 -8.15 0.32 3.74
CA ILE A 221 -8.88 0.54 2.49
C ILE A 221 -7.95 1.22 1.50
N ILE A 222 -7.90 0.69 0.29
CA ILE A 222 -7.14 1.24 -0.83
C ILE A 222 -8.13 1.61 -1.94
N VAL A 223 -8.03 2.82 -2.47
CA VAL A 223 -8.90 3.32 -3.55
C VAL A 223 -8.09 4.10 -4.57
N GLN A 224 -8.30 3.83 -5.87
CA GLN A 224 -7.64 4.57 -6.94
C GLN A 224 -8.30 5.93 -7.14
N GLN A 225 -7.49 6.93 -7.47
CA GLN A 225 -7.96 8.27 -7.78
C GLN A 225 -9.04 8.25 -8.86
N GLY A 226 -10.20 8.84 -8.54
CA GLY A 226 -11.33 8.96 -9.45
C GLY A 226 -12.14 7.68 -9.69
N THR A 227 -11.90 6.62 -8.92
CA THR A 227 -12.65 5.36 -9.01
C THR A 227 -13.48 5.11 -7.74
N ASP A 228 -14.54 4.30 -7.84
CA ASP A 228 -15.41 3.97 -6.70
C ASP A 228 -15.13 2.59 -6.08
N THR A 229 -14.21 1.82 -6.68
CA THR A 229 -13.85 0.49 -6.19
C THR A 229 -12.96 0.58 -4.96
N LEU A 230 -13.44 0.08 -3.84
CA LEU A 230 -12.67 -0.04 -2.60
C LEU A 230 -12.05 -1.43 -2.50
N ASN A 231 -10.73 -1.50 -2.35
CA ASN A 231 -10.04 -2.71 -1.93
C ASN A 231 -9.87 -2.69 -0.41
N ILE A 232 -10.53 -3.61 0.29
CA ILE A 232 -10.60 -3.66 1.75
C ILE A 232 -9.81 -4.87 2.25
N MET A 233 -8.85 -4.62 3.12
CA MET A 233 -7.95 -5.61 3.72
C MET A 233 -8.11 -5.57 5.24
N PHE A 234 -8.02 -6.74 5.90
CA PHE A 234 -8.19 -6.84 7.34
C PHE A 234 -6.89 -7.23 8.04
N PRO A 235 -6.51 -6.58 9.15
CA PRO A 235 -5.23 -6.82 9.82
C PRO A 235 -5.09 -8.25 10.38
N TRP A 236 -6.20 -9.00 10.51
CA TRP A 236 -6.22 -10.38 11.00
C TRP A 236 -6.35 -11.47 9.93
N THR A 237 -6.75 -11.15 8.69
CA THR A 237 -6.81 -12.14 7.60
C THR A 237 -5.70 -11.97 6.59
N THR A 238 -5.27 -10.73 6.36
CA THR A 238 -4.15 -10.40 5.49
C THR A 238 -3.01 -9.95 6.38
N VAL A 239 -2.01 -10.81 6.57
CA VAL A 239 -0.71 -10.31 7.00
C VAL A 239 -0.29 -9.30 5.93
N PHE A 240 0.08 -8.07 6.31
CA PHE A 240 0.62 -7.05 5.40
C PHE A 240 2.04 -7.45 4.94
N THR A 241 2.21 -8.69 4.48
CA THR A 241 3.45 -9.20 3.93
C THR A 241 3.37 -9.10 2.43
N SER A 242 4.36 -8.43 1.87
CA SER A 242 4.73 -8.41 0.45
C SER A 242 4.37 -9.73 -0.24
N SER A 243 3.40 -9.69 -1.15
CA SER A 243 3.46 -10.60 -2.28
C SER A 243 4.69 -10.16 -3.05
N PHE A 244 5.72 -11.00 -3.08
CA PHE A 244 6.85 -10.81 -4.00
C PHE A 244 6.32 -10.37 -5.37
N ALA A 245 7.05 -9.45 -6.00
CA ALA A 245 6.72 -8.92 -7.32
C ALA A 245 6.34 -10.08 -8.27
N THR A 246 5.04 -10.21 -8.57
CA THR A 246 4.50 -11.20 -9.51
C THR A 246 5.13 -11.01 -10.90
N ASP A 247 5.65 -9.82 -11.16
CA ASP A 247 6.36 -9.41 -12.35
C ASP A 247 7.60 -8.57 -11.97
N HIS A 248 8.76 -8.95 -12.51
CA HIS A 248 10.04 -8.28 -12.27
C HIS A 248 10.05 -6.81 -12.73
N GLY A 249 9.14 -6.42 -13.63
CA GLY A 249 8.98 -5.04 -14.10
C GLY A 249 8.47 -4.05 -13.04
N SER A 250 8.03 -4.53 -11.87
CA SER A 250 7.43 -3.67 -10.83
C SER A 250 8.43 -3.12 -9.79
N LEU A 251 9.71 -3.49 -9.88
CA LEU A 251 10.75 -3.01 -8.96
C LEU A 251 11.30 -1.64 -9.41
N GLY A 252 11.48 -0.70 -8.47
CA GLY A 252 12.19 0.55 -8.72
C GLY A 252 13.69 0.31 -8.91
N GLY A 253 14.36 1.13 -9.72
CA GLY A 253 15.81 1.00 -9.95
C GLY A 253 16.22 -0.06 -10.98
N LEU A 254 15.28 -0.64 -11.74
CA LEU A 254 15.59 -1.58 -12.84
C LEU A 254 16.46 -0.95 -13.96
N ALA A 255 16.43 0.38 -14.08
CA ALA A 255 17.28 1.12 -15.00
C ALA A 255 18.61 1.55 -14.36
N ASP A 256 18.74 1.41 -13.04
CA ASP A 256 19.93 1.83 -12.32
C ASP A 256 21.03 0.80 -12.54
N ASP A 257 22.26 1.30 -12.71
CA ASP A 257 23.44 0.46 -12.85
C ASP A 257 24.18 0.35 -11.53
N ASP A 258 23.77 -0.58 -10.70
CA ASP A 258 24.47 -0.92 -9.47
C ASP A 258 25.53 -2.02 -9.68
N HIS A 259 25.67 -2.52 -10.91
CA HIS A 259 26.55 -3.64 -11.25
C HIS A 259 27.76 -3.21 -12.10
N LEU A 260 28.61 -2.34 -11.52
CA LEU A 260 29.91 -1.93 -12.10
C LEU A 260 30.87 -3.08 -12.46
N GLN A 261 30.53 -4.32 -12.10
CA GLN A 261 31.33 -5.51 -12.34
C GLN A 261 31.12 -6.14 -13.73
N TYR A 262 29.98 -5.92 -14.38
CA TYR A 262 29.63 -6.62 -15.63
C TYR A 262 29.22 -5.65 -16.75
N ILE A 263 29.44 -6.06 -18.00
CA ILE A 263 29.02 -5.30 -19.20
C ILE A 263 27.55 -5.61 -19.48
N LYS A 264 26.75 -4.58 -19.78
CA LYS A 264 25.31 -4.71 -20.07
C LYS A 264 25.05 -5.18 -21.49
N ASP A 265 23.90 -5.86 -21.68
CA ASP A 265 23.43 -6.29 -23.00
C ASP A 265 23.24 -5.11 -23.97
N SER A 266 22.76 -3.96 -23.47
CA SER A 266 22.58 -2.73 -24.26
C SER A 266 23.87 -2.16 -24.84
N GLU A 267 25.04 -2.56 -24.33
CA GLU A 267 26.35 -2.14 -24.86
C GLU A 267 26.75 -2.93 -26.10
N PHE A 268 26.08 -4.06 -26.41
CA PHE A 268 26.28 -4.85 -27.63
C PHE A 268 25.33 -4.34 -28.71
N THR A 269 25.81 -3.43 -29.56
CA THR A 269 24.97 -2.70 -30.53
C THR A 269 25.03 -3.27 -31.94
N ALA A 270 25.97 -4.17 -32.22
CA ALA A 270 26.13 -4.83 -33.51
C ALA A 270 26.32 -6.35 -33.39
N ALA A 271 25.97 -7.07 -34.46
CA ALA A 271 26.41 -8.45 -34.63
C ALA A 271 27.93 -8.49 -34.84
N ASP A 272 28.59 -9.51 -34.30
CA ASP A 272 30.05 -9.74 -34.41
C ASP A 272 30.92 -8.68 -33.72
N GLU A 273 30.38 -8.10 -32.64
CA GLU A 273 31.07 -7.12 -31.81
C GLU A 273 31.77 -7.77 -30.61
N ILE A 274 32.99 -7.30 -30.30
CA ILE A 274 33.70 -7.66 -29.08
C ILE A 274 33.94 -6.39 -28.25
N ILE A 275 33.45 -6.40 -27.02
CA ILE A 275 33.69 -5.33 -26.05
C ILE A 275 35.01 -5.60 -25.33
N VAL A 276 35.90 -4.62 -25.32
CA VAL A 276 37.21 -4.71 -24.67
C VAL A 276 37.36 -3.64 -23.59
N GLY A 277 38.04 -3.97 -22.48
CA GLY A 277 38.36 -2.99 -21.44
C GLY A 277 39.39 -1.98 -21.91
N THR A 278 39.09 -0.69 -21.79
CA THR A 278 39.97 0.44 -22.18
C THR A 278 40.63 1.11 -20.98
N GLY A 279 40.22 0.76 -19.76
CA GLY A 279 40.66 1.36 -18.51
C GLY A 279 39.81 0.88 -17.34
N SER A 280 40.06 1.40 -16.13
CA SER A 280 39.27 1.06 -14.95
C SER A 280 37.82 1.54 -15.12
N GLY A 281 36.89 0.60 -15.28
CA GLY A 281 35.46 0.88 -15.46
C GLY A 281 35.09 1.46 -16.84
N THR A 282 36.00 1.44 -17.81
CA THR A 282 35.72 1.91 -19.17
C THR A 282 35.87 0.77 -20.17
N PHE A 283 34.93 0.71 -21.10
CA PHE A 283 34.89 -0.28 -22.17
C PHE A 283 34.89 0.43 -23.52
N GLY A 284 35.32 -0.28 -24.55
CA GLY A 284 35.32 0.20 -25.93
C GLY A 284 34.86 -0.90 -26.87
N GLN A 285 34.13 -0.50 -27.91
CA GLN A 285 33.63 -1.38 -28.93
C GLN A 285 34.69 -1.66 -29.99
N VAL A 286 34.84 -2.92 -30.37
CA VAL A 286 35.69 -3.34 -31.49
C VAL A 286 34.87 -4.27 -32.39
N THR A 287 34.44 -3.76 -33.54
CA THR A 287 33.66 -4.51 -34.54
C THR A 287 34.58 -5.29 -35.45
N LEU A 288 34.55 -6.62 -35.44
CA LEU A 288 35.40 -7.41 -36.33
C LEU A 288 34.77 -7.57 -37.71
N GLY A 289 35.53 -7.25 -38.78
CA GLY A 289 35.13 -7.66 -40.13
C GLY A 289 35.21 -9.18 -40.30
N ALA A 290 34.42 -9.74 -41.22
CA ALA A 290 34.33 -11.19 -41.48
C ALA A 290 35.67 -11.90 -41.82
N SER A 291 36.74 -11.16 -42.06
CA SER A 291 38.08 -11.66 -42.41
C SER A 291 39.18 -11.16 -41.47
N GLU A 292 38.82 -10.63 -40.30
CA GLU A 292 39.75 -10.02 -39.34
C GLU A 292 39.86 -10.86 -38.06
N PHE A 293 40.98 -10.71 -37.35
CA PHE A 293 41.20 -11.32 -36.03
C PHE A 293 41.75 -10.29 -35.06
N LEU A 294 41.41 -10.40 -33.77
CA LEU A 294 41.88 -9.51 -32.72
C LEU A 294 43.35 -9.73 -32.39
N ALA A 295 44.16 -8.67 -32.41
CA ALA A 295 45.51 -8.71 -31.87
C ALA A 295 45.70 -7.69 -30.74
N LYS A 296 46.47 -8.08 -29.72
CA LYS A 296 46.92 -7.16 -28.67
C LYS A 296 48.20 -6.46 -29.13
N LYS A 297 48.18 -5.13 -29.24
CA LYS A 297 49.41 -4.33 -29.41
C LYS A 297 50.21 -4.36 -28.10
N ALA A 298 51.53 -4.44 -28.18
CA ALA A 298 52.41 -4.53 -26.99
C ALA A 298 52.19 -3.38 -25.98
N ALA A 299 51.67 -2.23 -26.43
CA ALA A 299 51.05 -1.20 -25.61
C ALA A 299 49.86 -0.58 -26.37
N GLY A 300 48.71 -0.41 -25.70
CA GLY A 300 47.48 0.19 -26.27
C GLY A 300 46.27 -0.76 -26.31
N ALA A 301 45.14 -0.22 -26.76
CA ALA A 301 43.89 -0.97 -26.94
C ALA A 301 44.04 -2.06 -28.02
N ALA A 302 43.23 -3.12 -27.91
CA ALA A 302 43.08 -4.07 -29.01
C ALA A 302 42.46 -3.36 -30.21
N THR A 303 43.00 -3.59 -31.40
CA THR A 303 42.46 -3.06 -32.67
C THR A 303 42.34 -4.21 -33.66
N ASN A 304 41.43 -4.06 -34.63
CA ASN A 304 41.36 -5.01 -35.74
C ASN A 304 42.66 -5.02 -36.50
N VAL A 305 43.02 -6.21 -36.97
CA VAL A 305 44.12 -6.40 -37.90
C VAL A 305 43.49 -6.80 -39.23
N THR A 306 43.69 -5.96 -40.24
CA THR A 306 43.20 -6.24 -41.60
C THR A 306 43.89 -7.49 -42.16
N ALA A 307 43.29 -8.11 -43.19
CA ALA A 307 43.91 -9.27 -43.85
C ALA A 307 45.34 -9.00 -44.35
N ALA A 308 45.63 -7.77 -44.79
CA ALA A 308 46.96 -7.35 -45.21
C ALA A 308 47.96 -7.27 -44.05
N GLU A 309 47.52 -6.75 -42.90
CA GLU A 309 48.35 -6.67 -41.69
C GLU A 309 48.55 -8.04 -41.04
N ALA A 310 47.54 -8.91 -41.05
CA ALA A 310 47.64 -10.29 -40.56
C ALA A 310 48.65 -11.09 -41.40
N MET A 311 48.60 -10.93 -42.73
CA MET A 311 49.62 -11.48 -43.63
C MET A 311 51.01 -10.91 -43.33
N ALA A 312 51.14 -9.61 -43.04
CA ALA A 312 52.41 -8.97 -42.71
C ALA A 312 53.02 -9.48 -41.40
N VAL A 313 52.20 -9.78 -40.39
CA VAL A 313 52.65 -10.36 -39.11
C VAL A 313 53.14 -11.81 -39.31
N LEU A 314 52.40 -12.61 -40.09
CA LEU A 314 52.77 -13.99 -40.39
C LEU A 314 54.00 -14.12 -41.31
N SER A 315 54.26 -13.11 -42.16
CA SER A 315 55.40 -13.10 -43.08
C SER A 315 56.61 -12.28 -42.60
N GLY A 316 56.51 -11.62 -41.43
CA GLY A 316 57.61 -10.94 -40.75
C GLY A 316 57.96 -9.53 -41.24
N SER A 317 57.18 -8.93 -42.15
CA SER A 317 57.29 -7.50 -42.53
C SER A 317 56.11 -7.08 -43.41
N ALA A 318 55.66 -5.83 -43.27
CA ALA A 318 54.67 -5.23 -44.16
C ALA A 318 55.07 -5.37 -45.63
N GLY A 319 54.23 -6.07 -46.41
CA GLY A 319 54.43 -6.32 -47.85
C GLY A 319 55.25 -7.55 -48.24
N ALA A 320 55.69 -8.39 -47.29
CA ALA A 320 56.41 -9.62 -47.62
C ALA A 320 55.43 -10.75 -48.00
N ASN A 321 55.57 -11.32 -49.20
CA ASN A 321 54.92 -12.58 -49.54
C ASN A 321 55.46 -13.69 -48.63
N PHE A 322 54.60 -14.44 -47.94
CA PHE A 322 54.99 -15.70 -47.33
C PHE A 322 55.32 -16.70 -48.45
N SER A 323 56.59 -16.75 -48.82
CA SER A 323 57.09 -17.62 -49.87
C SER A 323 57.71 -18.85 -49.23
N MET A 324 57.03 -19.98 -49.28
CA MET A 324 57.67 -21.28 -49.01
C MET A 324 58.83 -21.55 -50.00
N ASN A 325 58.95 -20.77 -51.08
CA ASN A 325 59.99 -20.95 -52.09
C ASN A 325 61.35 -20.35 -51.71
N THR A 326 61.45 -19.55 -50.63
CA THR A 326 62.74 -18.99 -50.16
C THR A 326 63.32 -19.66 -48.92
N LYS A 327 62.61 -20.62 -48.30
CA LYS A 327 63.17 -21.52 -47.28
C LYS A 327 63.05 -22.96 -47.79
N LYS A 328 64.14 -23.50 -48.33
CA LYS A 328 64.22 -24.92 -48.73
C LYS A 328 63.85 -25.80 -47.53
N ILE A 329 62.91 -26.73 -47.70
CA ILE A 329 62.79 -27.90 -46.84
C ILE A 329 64.10 -28.67 -46.99
N THR A 330 64.98 -28.59 -45.99
CA THR A 330 66.32 -29.16 -46.04
C THR A 330 66.36 -30.66 -45.77
N ALA A 331 65.27 -31.25 -45.28
CA ALA A 331 65.11 -32.70 -45.18
C ALA A 331 63.62 -33.10 -45.09
N LEU A 332 63.24 -34.13 -45.85
CA LEU A 332 62.09 -34.98 -45.59
C LEU A 332 62.66 -36.35 -45.25
N VAL A 333 62.52 -36.83 -44.01
CA VAL A 333 62.94 -38.20 -43.65
C VAL A 333 61.78 -39.13 -43.98
N ASP A 334 61.95 -39.97 -45.00
CA ASP A 334 61.05 -41.08 -45.27
C ASP A 334 61.32 -42.18 -44.23
N PRO A 335 60.36 -42.53 -43.36
CA PRO A 335 60.56 -43.57 -42.36
C PRO A 335 60.67 -44.99 -42.95
N THR A 336 60.60 -45.17 -44.28
CA THR A 336 60.61 -46.49 -44.93
C THR A 336 61.84 -46.80 -45.79
N SER A 337 62.82 -45.91 -45.90
CA SER A 337 64.04 -46.20 -46.69
C SER A 337 65.10 -46.96 -45.87
N ASN A 338 65.23 -48.25 -46.15
CA ASN A 338 66.50 -49.01 -46.13
C ASN A 338 66.76 -49.46 -47.56
#